data_AF-A0A518FJZ0-F1
#
_entry.id   AF-A0A518FJZ0-F1
#
_cell.length_a   1.000
_cell.length_b   1.000
_cell.length_c   1.000
_cell.angle_alpha   90.00
_cell.angle_beta   90.00
_cell.angle_gamma   90.00
#
_symmetry.space_group_name_H-M   'P 1'
#
loop_
_entity.id
_entity.type
_entity.pdbx_description
1 polymer ?
#
loop_
_entity_poly.entity_id
_entity_poly.type
_entity_poly.pdbx_seq_one_letter_code
_entity_poly.pdbx_strand_id
1 'polypeptide(L)'
;MLQNASQGGCVLVLGNSRTEEMRGVLQSVQAAFPKKEIVSVSRLSELDAQTVQPELVLIYQNWPDEFSGQTLTELVRKFPVSRFLCCFSVWCEADGRTRNQWPVSIRVPARAADFRIRQEAEVIRGTAPAYPLTAGRDEIFQYQVESGLEATTGSLAGKRIGVISADPPYREMLEALVVSWGGTIAVPSLLCQADLWLYDLDPWEVVQTRLLTQGEMPACIGLMGLFHPETETAARLLGVDTVVSKLAPVQELFAAVIRGLQLKVTPQAEH
;
A
#
# COMPACT_ATOMS: atom_id res chain seq x y z
N MET A 1 38.74 -3.24 26.70
CA MET A 1 37.29 -3.42 26.87
C MET A 1 36.62 -2.13 26.43
N LEU A 2 36.25 -2.05 25.15
CA LEU A 2 35.47 -0.94 24.60
C LEU A 2 33.99 -1.29 24.76
N GLN A 3 33.27 -0.39 25.40
CA GLN A 3 31.87 -0.52 25.76
C GLN A 3 31.01 -0.62 24.49
N ASN A 4 30.16 -1.64 24.44
CA ASN A 4 29.03 -1.81 23.54
C ASN A 4 28.03 -0.66 23.74
N ALA A 5 28.23 0.46 23.05
CA ALA A 5 27.19 1.47 22.83
C ALA A 5 26.69 1.33 21.38
N SER A 6 25.37 1.18 21.23
CA SER A 6 24.56 1.02 20.00
C SER A 6 24.68 -0.29 19.20
N GLN A 7 24.18 -1.42 19.73
CA GLN A 7 23.77 -2.59 18.92
C GLN A 7 22.27 -2.59 18.58
N GLY A 8 21.66 -1.40 18.45
CA GLY A 8 20.34 -1.26 17.85
C GLY A 8 20.51 -0.48 16.56
N GLY A 9 20.41 -1.13 15.39
CA GLY A 9 20.32 -0.41 14.12
C GLY A 9 19.16 0.58 14.12
N CYS A 10 19.15 1.52 13.18
CA CYS A 10 18.09 2.55 13.07
C CYS A 10 17.37 2.49 11.72
N VAL A 11 16.29 3.24 11.59
CA VAL A 11 15.68 3.56 10.29
C VAL A 11 16.04 4.99 9.94
N LEU A 12 16.63 5.19 8.76
CA LEU A 12 16.94 6.50 8.22
C LEU A 12 15.81 6.94 7.27
N VAL A 13 15.28 8.14 7.47
CA VAL A 13 14.31 8.78 6.57
C VAL A 13 14.99 10.00 5.93
N LEU A 14 15.03 10.02 4.61
CA LEU A 14 15.54 11.12 3.78
C LEU A 14 14.39 11.76 3.02
N GLY A 15 14.21 13.08 3.20
CA GLY A 15 13.23 13.88 2.48
C GLY A 15 12.12 14.42 3.38
N ASN A 16 11.13 15.07 2.77
CA ASN A 16 10.07 15.74 3.52
C ASN A 16 8.98 14.75 3.97
N SER A 17 8.87 14.55 5.29
CA SER A 17 7.87 13.69 5.94
C SER A 17 6.57 14.40 6.33
N ARG A 18 6.45 15.71 6.08
CA ARG A 18 5.31 16.52 6.54
C ARG A 18 4.08 16.40 5.64
N THR A 19 4.22 15.86 4.43
CA THR A 19 3.10 15.64 3.52
C THR A 19 2.18 14.55 4.06
N GLU A 20 0.90 14.61 3.69
CA GLU A 20 -0.09 13.66 4.18
C GLU A 20 0.24 12.21 3.79
N GLU A 21 0.64 11.99 2.54
CA GLU A 21 1.03 10.67 2.05
C GLU A 21 2.23 10.10 2.81
N MET A 22 3.27 10.91 3.06
CA MET A 22 4.47 10.47 3.77
C MET A 22 4.24 10.27 5.27
N ARG A 23 3.21 10.91 5.85
CA ARG A 23 2.78 10.65 7.23
C ARG A 23 2.27 9.22 7.38
N GLY A 24 1.53 8.71 6.39
CA GLY A 24 1.10 7.30 6.35
C GLY A 24 2.30 6.35 6.29
N VAL A 25 3.30 6.68 5.47
CA VAL A 25 4.56 5.91 5.39
C VAL A 25 5.27 5.89 6.75
N LEU A 26 5.39 7.03 7.42
CA LEU A 26 6.04 7.12 8.73
C LEU A 26 5.31 6.27 9.80
N GLN A 27 3.98 6.26 9.79
CA GLN A 27 3.19 5.42 10.69
C GLN A 27 3.49 3.92 10.47
N SER A 28 3.59 3.49 9.21
CA SER A 28 3.97 2.12 8.87
C SER A 28 5.38 1.76 9.34
N VAL A 29 6.34 2.70 9.27
CA VAL A 29 7.69 2.50 9.84
C VAL A 29 7.63 2.31 11.35
N GLN A 30 6.91 3.19 12.04
CA GLN A 30 6.77 3.13 13.50
C GLN A 30 6.11 1.81 13.95
N ALA A 31 5.12 1.32 13.20
CA ALA A 31 4.48 0.04 13.46
C ALA A 31 5.41 -1.16 13.21
N ALA A 32 6.18 -1.15 12.12
CA ALA A 32 7.08 -2.25 11.77
C ALA A 32 8.37 -2.30 12.62
N PHE A 33 8.82 -1.14 13.12
CA PHE A 33 10.06 -0.97 13.88
C PHE A 33 9.85 -0.24 15.22
N PRO A 34 9.00 -0.75 16.14
CA PRO A 34 8.51 -0.01 17.31
C PRO A 34 9.57 0.37 18.36
N LYS A 35 10.78 -0.22 18.28
CA LYS A 35 11.89 0.01 19.23
C LYS A 35 13.15 0.56 18.56
N LYS A 36 13.08 0.88 17.26
CA LYS A 36 14.22 1.39 16.51
C LYS A 36 14.17 2.91 16.49
N GLU A 37 15.33 3.52 16.59
CA GLU A 37 15.45 4.96 16.39
C GLU A 37 15.11 5.31 14.93
N ILE A 38 14.33 6.36 14.73
CA ILE A 38 14.03 6.91 13.40
C ILE A 38 14.80 8.22 13.26
N VAL A 39 15.87 8.18 12.47
CA VAL A 39 16.68 9.36 12.16
C VAL A 39 16.13 10.00 10.90
N SER A 40 15.62 11.23 11.00
CA SER A 40 15.05 11.95 9.86
C SER A 40 15.92 13.12 9.44
N VAL A 41 16.26 13.20 8.16
CA VAL A 41 16.99 14.31 7.56
C VAL A 41 16.28 14.80 6.30
N SER A 42 16.37 16.10 6.02
CA SER A 42 15.76 16.64 4.81
C SER A 42 16.69 16.51 3.60
N ARG A 43 18.01 16.49 3.83
CA ARG A 43 19.02 16.45 2.77
C ARG A 43 20.14 15.48 3.12
N LEU A 44 20.71 14.85 2.08
CA LEU A 44 21.81 13.90 2.24
C LEU A 44 23.07 14.54 2.86
N SER A 45 23.27 15.85 2.64
CA SER A 45 24.38 16.61 3.23
C SER A 45 24.30 16.74 4.76
N GLU A 46 23.11 16.55 5.34
CA GLU A 46 22.90 16.60 6.79
C GLU A 46 23.31 15.28 7.48
N LEU A 47 23.64 14.24 6.69
CA LEU A 47 24.03 12.94 7.22
C LEU A 47 25.53 12.82 7.48
N ASP A 48 25.85 12.73 8.76
CA ASP A 48 27.12 12.17 9.20
C ASP A 48 27.02 10.63 9.26
N ALA A 49 27.77 9.96 8.38
CA ALA A 49 27.74 8.50 8.27
C ALA A 49 28.53 7.79 9.38
N GLN A 50 29.39 8.51 10.13
CA GLN A 50 30.15 7.90 11.22
C GLN A 50 29.30 7.65 12.47
N THR A 51 28.13 8.27 12.54
CA THR A 51 27.24 8.25 13.71
C THR A 51 25.97 7.42 13.50
N VAL A 52 25.63 7.06 12.25
CA VAL A 52 24.38 6.36 11.92
C VAL A 52 24.66 5.09 11.13
N GLN A 53 24.07 3.98 11.56
CA GLN A 53 24.11 2.70 10.86
C GLN A 53 22.68 2.19 10.63
N PRO A 54 22.01 2.65 9.55
CA PRO A 54 20.64 2.29 9.29
C PRO A 54 20.53 0.85 8.80
N GLU A 55 19.53 0.11 9.25
CA GLU A 55 19.16 -1.18 8.65
C GLU A 55 18.25 -0.94 7.42
N LEU A 56 17.44 0.13 7.47
CA LEU A 56 16.56 0.57 6.41
C LEU A 56 16.77 2.06 6.14
N VAL A 57 16.93 2.42 4.88
CA VAL A 57 16.94 3.79 4.37
C VAL A 57 15.67 4.00 3.54
N LEU A 58 14.82 4.93 3.98
CA LEU A 58 13.62 5.37 3.30
C LEU A 58 13.86 6.73 2.65
N ILE A 59 13.61 6.82 1.36
CA ILE A 59 13.60 8.07 0.60
C ILE A 59 12.14 8.46 0.38
N TYR A 60 11.77 9.68 0.76
CA TYR A 60 10.44 10.25 0.52
C TYR A 60 10.49 11.18 -0.68
N GLN A 61 10.00 10.70 -1.83
CA GLN A 61 9.91 11.49 -3.05
C GLN A 61 8.49 12.05 -3.23
N ASN A 62 8.31 13.33 -2.95
CA ASN A 62 7.05 14.05 -3.02
C ASN A 62 6.75 14.61 -4.41
N TRP A 63 7.76 14.90 -5.24
CA TRP A 63 7.57 15.33 -6.64
C TRP A 63 8.65 14.79 -7.58
N PRO A 64 8.40 14.76 -8.90
CA PRO A 64 9.40 14.34 -9.88
C PRO A 64 10.68 15.15 -9.78
N ASP A 65 11.83 14.49 -9.94
CA ASP A 65 13.16 15.13 -9.95
C ASP A 65 13.56 15.82 -8.62
N GLU A 66 12.86 15.56 -7.50
CA GLU A 66 13.26 16.03 -6.15
C GLU A 66 14.67 15.55 -5.77
N PHE A 67 15.05 14.36 -6.24
CA PHE A 67 16.36 13.78 -6.02
C PHE A 67 17.08 13.56 -7.36
N SER A 68 18.39 13.78 -7.35
CA SER A 68 19.23 13.46 -8.50
C SER A 68 19.41 11.94 -8.63
N GLY A 69 19.71 11.46 -9.84
CA GLY A 69 20.08 10.06 -10.07
C GLY A 69 21.37 9.61 -9.35
N GLN A 70 22.13 10.55 -8.77
CA GLN A 70 23.32 10.23 -7.96
C GLN A 70 22.97 9.91 -6.50
N THR A 71 21.80 10.33 -6.02
CA THR A 71 21.38 10.19 -4.62
C THR A 71 21.45 8.74 -4.14
N LEU A 72 20.94 7.79 -4.93
CA LEU A 72 21.01 6.37 -4.57
C LEU A 72 22.46 5.89 -4.50
N THR A 73 23.28 6.26 -5.48
CA THR A 73 24.70 5.89 -5.52
C THR A 73 25.44 6.39 -4.28
N GLU A 74 25.18 7.63 -3.85
CA GLU A 74 25.79 8.19 -2.63
C GLU A 74 25.31 7.49 -1.36
N LEU A 75 24.00 7.17 -1.28
CA LEU A 75 23.42 6.43 -0.17
C LEU A 75 24.00 5.00 -0.07
N VAL A 76 24.11 4.29 -1.18
CA VAL A 76 24.72 2.95 -1.24
C VAL A 76 26.19 3.00 -0.83
N ARG A 77 26.92 4.05 -1.22
CA ARG A 77 28.32 4.24 -0.80
C ARG A 77 28.45 4.52 0.69
N LYS A 78 27.53 5.29 1.28
CA LYS A 78 27.51 5.57 2.73
C LYS A 78 27.06 4.37 3.56
N PHE A 79 26.08 3.62 3.06
CA PHE A 79 25.39 2.56 3.81
C PHE A 79 25.25 1.26 2.99
N PRO A 80 26.36 0.58 2.67
CA PRO A 80 26.37 -0.52 1.71
C PRO A 80 25.61 -1.78 2.15
N VAL A 81 25.36 -1.93 3.45
CA VAL A 81 24.65 -3.09 4.04
C VAL A 81 23.19 -2.79 4.38
N SER A 82 22.74 -1.55 4.15
CA SER A 82 21.36 -1.16 4.42
C SER A 82 20.42 -1.60 3.31
N ARG A 83 19.15 -1.72 3.67
CA ARG A 83 18.06 -1.90 2.71
C ARG A 83 17.53 -0.54 2.30
N PHE A 84 17.02 -0.42 1.07
CA PHE A 84 16.59 0.86 0.49
C PHE A 84 15.16 0.76 0.00
N LEU A 85 14.35 1.77 0.31
CA LEU A 85 13.03 1.98 -0.27
C LEU A 85 12.88 3.46 -0.64
N CYS A 86 12.37 3.72 -1.83
CA CYS A 86 11.91 5.04 -2.27
C CYS A 86 10.38 5.04 -2.29
N CYS A 87 9.79 5.62 -1.25
CA CYS A 87 8.36 5.85 -1.15
C CYS A 87 8.02 7.14 -1.89
N PHE A 88 7.21 7.03 -2.94
CA PHE A 88 6.91 8.14 -3.83
C PHE A 88 5.44 8.53 -3.80
N SER A 89 5.17 9.82 -4.01
CA SER A 89 3.82 10.38 -4.07
C SER A 89 3.11 10.06 -5.36
N VAL A 90 1.80 10.28 -5.40
CA VAL A 90 1.00 10.13 -6.63
C VAL A 90 1.51 10.96 -7.82
N TRP A 91 2.19 12.09 -7.57
CA TRP A 91 2.80 12.93 -8.61
C TRP A 91 3.97 12.25 -9.32
N CYS A 92 4.56 11.23 -8.70
CA CYS A 92 5.72 10.48 -9.18
C CYS A 92 5.36 9.12 -9.82
N GLU A 93 4.08 8.76 -9.93
CA GLU A 93 3.62 7.49 -10.52
C GLU A 93 4.16 7.27 -11.94
N ALA A 94 4.16 8.33 -12.74
CA ALA A 94 4.64 8.28 -14.12
C ALA A 94 6.17 8.12 -14.22
N ASP A 95 6.93 8.47 -13.17
CA ASP A 95 8.39 8.42 -13.19
C ASP A 95 8.89 7.00 -13.44
N GLY A 96 8.20 5.96 -12.95
CA GLY A 96 8.60 4.57 -13.18
C GLY A 96 8.50 4.11 -14.64
N ARG A 97 7.90 4.92 -15.54
CA ARG A 97 7.78 4.65 -16.97
C ARG A 97 8.80 5.44 -17.80
N THR A 98 9.14 6.65 -17.36
CA THR A 98 9.93 7.61 -18.14
C THR A 98 11.30 7.93 -17.54
N ARG A 99 11.53 7.60 -16.27
CA ARG A 99 12.76 7.90 -15.53
C ARG A 99 13.31 6.62 -14.88
N ASN A 100 14.64 6.50 -14.86
CA ASN A 100 15.36 5.37 -14.27
C ASN A 100 16.17 5.77 -13.01
N GLN A 101 15.76 6.83 -12.30
CA GLN A 101 16.49 7.34 -11.14
C GLN A 101 16.53 6.33 -9.97
N TRP A 102 15.46 5.56 -9.81
CA TRP A 102 15.32 4.54 -8.78
C TRP A 102 15.11 3.18 -9.44
N PRO A 103 15.87 2.12 -9.05
CA PRO A 103 15.57 0.76 -9.42
C PRO A 103 14.13 0.39 -9.06
N VAL A 104 13.45 -0.36 -9.92
CA VAL A 104 12.06 -0.74 -9.69
C VAL A 104 11.88 -1.50 -8.37
N SER A 105 12.88 -2.30 -7.97
CA SER A 105 12.94 -3.08 -6.74
C SER A 105 12.77 -2.27 -5.45
N ILE A 106 13.11 -0.97 -5.47
CA ILE A 106 13.02 -0.10 -4.31
C ILE A 106 11.91 0.93 -4.44
N ARG A 107 11.26 1.06 -5.60
CA ARG A 107 10.19 2.04 -5.84
C ARG A 107 8.86 1.54 -5.28
N VAL A 108 8.27 2.31 -4.37
CA VAL A 108 7.00 1.97 -3.73
C VAL A 108 6.08 3.18 -3.72
N PRO A 109 4.86 3.11 -4.29
CA PRO A 109 3.91 4.21 -4.10
C PRO A 109 3.56 4.31 -2.62
N ALA A 110 3.41 5.52 -2.08
CA ALA A 110 3.19 5.75 -0.65
C ALA A 110 2.03 4.92 -0.08
N ARG A 111 0.95 4.74 -0.86
CA ARG A 111 -0.22 3.90 -0.49
C ARG A 111 0.11 2.41 -0.27
N ALA A 112 1.18 1.90 -0.89
CA ALA A 112 1.62 0.51 -0.75
C ALA A 112 2.81 0.36 0.22
N ALA A 113 3.24 1.46 0.85
CA ALA A 113 4.44 1.47 1.69
C ALA A 113 4.29 0.56 2.91
N ASP A 114 3.10 0.47 3.50
CA ASP A 114 2.86 -0.38 4.68
C ASP A 114 3.29 -1.82 4.47
N PHE A 115 2.77 -2.45 3.42
CA PHE A 115 3.06 -3.83 3.07
C PHE A 115 4.56 -4.01 2.83
N ARG A 116 5.16 -3.12 2.03
CA ARG A 116 6.56 -3.26 1.67
C ARG A 116 7.50 -3.02 2.85
N ILE A 117 7.20 -2.07 3.73
CA ILE A 117 7.98 -1.81 4.95
C ILE A 117 7.94 -3.02 5.89
N ARG A 118 6.79 -3.67 6.04
CA ARG A 118 6.67 -4.91 6.83
C ARG A 118 7.53 -6.04 6.26
N GLN A 119 7.55 -6.20 4.93
CA GLN A 119 8.43 -7.16 4.27
C GLN A 119 9.91 -6.86 4.54
N GLU A 120 10.33 -5.61 4.41
CA GLU A 120 11.73 -5.25 4.71
C GLU A 120 12.08 -5.50 6.18
N ALA A 121 11.13 -5.31 7.11
CA ALA A 121 11.32 -5.65 8.51
C ALA A 121 11.50 -7.16 8.73
N GLU A 122 10.78 -8.02 8.01
CA GLU A 122 10.97 -9.48 8.04
C GLU A 122 12.34 -9.89 7.49
N VAL A 123 12.78 -9.28 6.39
CA VAL A 123 14.12 -9.52 5.83
C VAL A 123 15.21 -9.08 6.79
N ILE A 124 15.09 -7.90 7.42
CA ILE A 124 16.04 -7.40 8.43
C ILE A 124 16.09 -8.32 9.65
N ARG A 125 14.94 -8.90 10.05
CA ARG A 125 14.88 -9.91 11.13
C ARG A 125 15.42 -11.27 10.70
N GLY A 126 15.70 -11.49 9.42
CA GLY A 126 16.15 -12.77 8.87
C GLY A 126 15.03 -13.82 8.78
N THR A 127 13.76 -13.41 8.81
CA THR A 127 12.60 -14.31 8.70
C THR A 127 12.08 -14.46 7.27
N ALA A 128 12.59 -13.66 6.34
CA ALA A 128 12.26 -13.73 4.92
C ALA A 128 13.52 -13.55 4.04
N PRO A 129 13.58 -14.15 2.83
CA PRO A 129 14.70 -13.97 1.92
C PRO A 129 14.75 -12.54 1.36
N ALA A 130 15.97 -12.02 1.19
CA ALA A 130 16.21 -10.74 0.55
C ALA A 130 16.27 -10.89 -0.98
N TYR A 131 15.54 -10.03 -1.71
CA TYR A 131 15.76 -9.88 -3.15
C TYR A 131 16.87 -8.85 -3.43
N PRO A 132 17.67 -9.07 -4.48
CA PRO A 132 18.73 -8.15 -4.85
C PRO A 132 18.14 -6.82 -5.33
N LEU A 133 18.91 -5.73 -5.21
CA LEU A 133 18.55 -4.42 -5.77
C LEU A 133 18.35 -4.48 -7.30
N THR A 134 18.95 -5.47 -7.96
CA THR A 134 18.81 -5.72 -9.40
C THR A 134 17.53 -6.47 -9.77
N ALA A 135 16.66 -6.80 -8.80
CA ALA A 135 15.45 -7.55 -9.08
C ALA A 135 14.56 -6.82 -10.10
N GLY A 136 14.14 -7.56 -11.13
CA GLY A 136 13.27 -7.08 -12.20
C GLY A 136 11.82 -6.98 -11.76
N ARG A 137 10.97 -6.41 -12.62
CA ARG A 137 9.51 -6.30 -12.37
C ARG A 137 8.85 -7.64 -12.11
N ASP A 138 9.23 -8.67 -12.86
CA ASP A 138 8.62 -9.99 -12.77
C ASP A 138 8.95 -10.69 -11.44
N GLU A 139 10.20 -10.56 -10.97
CA GLU A 139 10.65 -11.10 -9.68
C GLU A 139 9.98 -10.37 -8.50
N ILE A 140 9.81 -9.04 -8.59
CA ILE A 140 9.09 -8.24 -7.59
C ILE A 140 7.62 -8.62 -7.56
N PHE A 141 6.99 -8.78 -8.73
CA PHE A 141 5.60 -9.18 -8.84
C PHE A 141 5.38 -10.57 -8.24
N GLN A 142 6.22 -11.54 -8.60
CA GLN A 142 6.17 -12.89 -8.05
C GLN A 142 6.29 -12.86 -6.51
N TYR A 143 7.22 -12.07 -5.97
CA TYR A 143 7.40 -11.92 -4.53
C TYR A 143 6.19 -11.27 -3.83
N GLN A 144 5.61 -10.22 -4.42
CA GLN A 144 4.40 -9.57 -3.90
C GLN A 144 3.20 -10.52 -3.89
N VAL A 145 3.08 -11.35 -4.92
CA VAL A 145 2.04 -12.38 -5.01
C VAL A 145 2.28 -13.45 -3.95
N GLU A 146 3.48 -14.02 -3.84
CA GLU A 146 3.83 -15.05 -2.86
C GLU A 146 3.65 -14.56 -1.41
N SER A 147 4.13 -13.36 -1.09
CA SER A 147 3.99 -12.77 0.25
C SER A 147 2.55 -12.32 0.57
N GLY A 148 1.77 -11.94 -0.43
CA GLY A 148 0.35 -11.62 -0.27
C GLY A 148 -0.55 -12.86 -0.13
N LEU A 149 -0.12 -13.99 -0.71
CA LEU A 149 -0.82 -15.28 -0.64
C LEU A 149 -0.78 -15.89 0.77
N GLU A 150 0.32 -15.73 1.52
CA GLU A 150 0.43 -16.29 2.88
C GLU A 150 -0.57 -15.70 3.88
N ALA A 151 -1.09 -14.49 3.62
CA ALA A 151 -1.98 -13.78 4.55
C ALA A 151 -3.49 -13.95 4.26
N THR A 152 -3.89 -14.59 3.15
CA THR A 152 -5.32 -14.62 2.74
C THR A 152 -5.80 -16.01 2.35
N THR A 153 -5.84 -16.92 3.32
CA THR A 153 -6.60 -18.18 3.17
C THR A 153 -8.09 -17.86 3.34
N GLY A 154 -8.77 -17.61 2.23
CA GLY A 154 -10.18 -17.28 2.22
C GLY A 154 -10.88 -17.89 1.00
N SER A 155 -12.18 -18.11 1.11
CA SER A 155 -13.04 -18.40 -0.03
C SER A 155 -14.30 -17.56 0.10
N LEU A 156 -14.83 -17.11 -1.04
CA LEU A 156 -16.12 -16.44 -1.09
C LEU A 156 -17.30 -17.43 -1.17
N ALA A 157 -17.06 -18.73 -0.91
CA ALA A 157 -18.10 -19.74 -0.91
C ALA A 157 -19.31 -19.32 -0.05
N GLY A 158 -20.48 -19.30 -0.69
CA GLY A 158 -21.75 -18.90 -0.05
C GLY A 158 -21.93 -17.39 0.16
N LYS A 159 -20.99 -16.56 -0.30
CA LYS A 159 -21.09 -15.10 -0.25
C LYS A 159 -21.66 -14.54 -1.55
N ARG A 160 -22.47 -13.50 -1.40
CA ARG A 160 -23.10 -12.76 -2.50
C ARG A 160 -22.51 -11.36 -2.56
N ILE A 161 -21.84 -11.04 -3.66
CA ILE A 161 -21.15 -9.77 -3.86
C ILE A 161 -21.89 -8.93 -4.90
N GLY A 162 -22.21 -7.69 -4.57
CA GLY A 162 -22.72 -6.72 -5.53
C GLY A 162 -21.58 -6.04 -6.26
N VAL A 163 -21.58 -6.02 -7.59
CA VAL A 163 -20.60 -5.28 -8.38
C VAL A 163 -21.28 -4.07 -9.03
N ILE A 164 -20.85 -2.88 -8.66
CA ILE A 164 -21.43 -1.61 -9.11
C ILE A 164 -20.37 -0.87 -9.92
N SER A 165 -20.53 -0.86 -11.25
CA SER A 165 -19.65 -0.12 -12.14
C SER A 165 -20.43 0.41 -13.35
N ALA A 166 -20.09 1.64 -13.76
CA ALA A 166 -20.57 2.26 -14.98
C ALA A 166 -19.78 1.80 -16.22
N ASP A 167 -18.62 1.19 -16.03
CA ASP A 167 -17.76 0.61 -17.07
C ASP A 167 -18.08 -0.90 -17.21
N PRO A 168 -18.75 -1.34 -18.30
CA PRO A 168 -19.15 -2.73 -18.46
C PRO A 168 -17.97 -3.72 -18.55
N PRO A 169 -16.90 -3.48 -19.34
CA PRO A 169 -15.71 -4.32 -19.32
C PRO A 169 -15.10 -4.48 -17.92
N TYR A 170 -14.98 -3.39 -17.16
CA TYR A 170 -14.43 -3.45 -15.81
C TYR A 170 -15.35 -4.23 -14.85
N ARG A 171 -16.67 -4.04 -14.98
CA ARG A 171 -17.67 -4.81 -14.23
C ARG A 171 -17.55 -6.32 -14.49
N GLU A 172 -17.51 -6.73 -15.75
CA GLU A 172 -17.41 -8.14 -16.15
C GLU A 172 -16.13 -8.79 -15.60
N MET A 173 -15.01 -8.07 -15.63
CA MET A 173 -13.75 -8.52 -15.04
C MET A 173 -13.89 -8.76 -13.52
N LEU A 174 -14.49 -7.82 -12.79
CA LEU A 174 -14.71 -7.96 -11.35
C LEU A 174 -15.67 -9.11 -11.01
N GLU A 175 -16.74 -9.26 -11.79
CA GLU A 175 -17.70 -10.37 -11.63
C GLU A 175 -17.01 -11.72 -11.84
N ALA A 176 -16.18 -11.83 -12.88
CA ALA A 176 -15.38 -13.04 -13.14
C ALA A 176 -14.41 -13.34 -12.00
N LEU A 177 -13.76 -12.32 -11.42
CA LEU A 177 -12.88 -12.49 -10.26
C LEU A 177 -13.64 -13.02 -9.05
N VAL A 178 -14.79 -12.44 -8.71
CA VAL A 178 -15.63 -12.91 -7.60
C VAL A 178 -16.04 -14.37 -7.77
N VAL A 179 -16.46 -14.76 -8.98
CA VAL A 179 -16.82 -16.15 -9.29
C VAL A 179 -15.60 -17.07 -9.15
N SER A 180 -14.42 -16.64 -9.64
CA SER A 180 -13.17 -17.41 -9.51
C SER A 180 -12.75 -17.61 -8.05
N TRP A 181 -13.13 -16.70 -7.16
CA TRP A 181 -12.91 -16.80 -5.71
C TRP A 181 -14.00 -17.63 -4.98
N GLY A 182 -14.97 -18.19 -5.70
CA GLY A 182 -16.04 -19.04 -5.18
C GLY A 182 -17.30 -18.29 -4.75
N GLY A 183 -17.39 -16.98 -5.04
CA GLY A 183 -18.53 -16.13 -4.71
C GLY A 183 -19.65 -16.18 -5.76
N THR A 184 -20.77 -15.54 -5.43
CA THR A 184 -21.89 -15.32 -6.36
C THR A 184 -22.15 -13.84 -6.56
N ILE A 185 -22.60 -13.46 -7.76
CA ILE A 185 -22.94 -12.06 -8.06
C ILE A 185 -24.38 -11.78 -7.62
N ALA A 186 -24.55 -10.68 -6.88
CA ALA A 186 -25.88 -10.17 -6.56
C ALA A 186 -26.55 -9.66 -7.84
N VAL A 187 -27.75 -10.16 -8.13
CA VAL A 187 -28.59 -9.57 -9.17
C VAL A 187 -29.01 -8.14 -8.77
N PRO A 188 -29.26 -7.23 -9.72
CA PRO A 188 -29.54 -5.82 -9.43
C PRO A 188 -30.67 -5.58 -8.40
N SER A 189 -31.72 -6.40 -8.41
CA SER A 189 -32.84 -6.32 -7.48
C SER A 189 -32.51 -6.72 -6.04
N LEU A 190 -31.38 -7.40 -5.81
CA LEU A 190 -30.94 -7.91 -4.52
C LEU A 190 -29.61 -7.30 -4.07
N LEU A 191 -29.16 -6.20 -4.70
CA LEU A 191 -27.90 -5.54 -4.33
C LEU A 191 -27.87 -5.13 -2.85
N CYS A 192 -28.97 -4.59 -2.31
CA CYS A 192 -29.06 -4.23 -0.89
C CYS A 192 -28.95 -5.44 0.07
N GLN A 193 -29.13 -6.66 -0.44
CA GLN A 193 -29.00 -7.92 0.32
C GLN A 193 -27.66 -8.62 0.05
N ALA A 194 -26.73 -7.98 -0.67
CA ALA A 194 -25.39 -8.51 -0.82
C ALA A 194 -24.65 -8.51 0.53
N ASP A 195 -23.74 -9.46 0.71
CA ASP A 195 -22.83 -9.46 1.86
C ASP A 195 -21.86 -8.26 1.79
N LEU A 196 -21.44 -7.89 0.57
CA LEU A 196 -20.49 -6.82 0.30
C LEU A 196 -20.68 -6.24 -1.12
N TRP A 197 -20.35 -4.97 -1.29
CA TRP A 197 -20.27 -4.25 -2.56
C TRP A 197 -18.83 -4.03 -3.01
N LEU A 198 -18.56 -4.30 -4.28
CA LEU A 198 -17.43 -3.77 -5.04
C LEU A 198 -17.94 -2.60 -5.87
N TYR A 199 -17.58 -1.38 -5.50
CA TYR A 199 -18.09 -0.16 -6.13
C TYR A 199 -16.96 0.55 -6.89
N ASP A 200 -17.05 0.59 -8.21
CA ASP A 200 -16.25 1.50 -9.04
C ASP A 200 -16.58 2.96 -8.71
N LEU A 201 -15.58 3.67 -8.17
CA LEU A 201 -15.67 5.06 -7.76
C LEU A 201 -15.32 6.04 -8.88
N ASP A 202 -14.92 5.58 -10.07
CA ASP A 202 -14.61 6.47 -11.19
C ASP A 202 -15.83 6.70 -12.11
N PRO A 203 -16.09 7.95 -12.55
CA PRO A 203 -15.47 9.19 -12.09
C PRO A 203 -16.03 9.65 -10.74
N TRP A 204 -15.14 10.10 -9.85
CA TRP A 204 -15.44 10.41 -8.45
C TRP A 204 -16.59 11.42 -8.28
N GLU A 205 -16.64 12.46 -9.09
CA GLU A 205 -17.64 13.53 -8.98
C GLU A 205 -19.08 13.02 -9.18
N VAL A 206 -19.23 12.04 -10.08
CA VAL A 206 -20.53 11.41 -10.37
C VAL A 206 -20.88 10.42 -9.26
N VAL A 207 -19.93 9.61 -8.82
CA VAL A 207 -20.17 8.58 -7.81
C VAL A 207 -20.40 9.21 -6.43
N GLN A 208 -19.67 10.27 -6.07
CA GLN A 208 -19.85 11.01 -4.83
C GLN A 208 -21.29 11.52 -4.67
N THR A 209 -21.88 12.07 -5.73
CA THR A 209 -23.28 12.54 -5.72
C THR A 209 -24.27 11.40 -5.48
N ARG A 210 -23.97 10.20 -5.99
CA ARG A 210 -24.79 9.00 -5.74
C ARG A 210 -24.63 8.51 -4.31
N LEU A 211 -23.41 8.43 -3.80
CA LEU A 211 -23.13 8.03 -2.43
C LEU A 211 -23.77 8.97 -1.40
N LEU A 212 -23.81 10.28 -1.68
CA LEU A 212 -24.50 11.26 -0.82
C LEU A 212 -26.00 11.03 -0.69
N THR A 213 -26.63 10.47 -1.72
CA THR A 213 -28.08 10.16 -1.71
C THR A 213 -28.34 8.68 -1.42
N GLN A 214 -27.29 7.88 -1.30
CA GLN A 214 -27.36 6.47 -0.99
C GLN A 214 -27.74 6.30 0.48
N GLY A 215 -28.72 5.44 0.73
CA GLY A 215 -29.08 5.05 2.09
C GLY A 215 -28.07 4.08 2.69
N GLU A 216 -28.51 3.30 3.68
CA GLU A 216 -27.67 2.26 4.27
C GLU A 216 -27.16 1.27 3.21
N MET A 217 -25.86 1.03 3.23
CA MET A 217 -25.18 0.14 2.30
C MET A 217 -24.67 -1.12 3.02
N PRO A 218 -24.56 -2.26 2.33
CA PRO A 218 -23.69 -3.34 2.77
C PRO A 218 -22.24 -2.87 2.96
N ALA A 219 -21.39 -3.77 3.47
CA ALA A 219 -19.96 -3.47 3.50
C ALA A 219 -19.50 -3.11 2.08
N CYS A 220 -18.72 -2.06 1.90
CA CYS A 220 -18.44 -1.46 0.61
C CYS A 220 -16.94 -1.26 0.41
N ILE A 221 -16.38 -1.95 -0.59
CA ILE A 221 -15.02 -1.74 -1.08
C ILE A 221 -15.09 -0.88 -2.33
N GLY A 222 -14.53 0.32 -2.25
CA GLY A 222 -14.40 1.24 -3.37
C GLY A 222 -13.20 0.90 -4.25
N LEU A 223 -13.37 0.99 -5.56
CA LEU A 223 -12.34 0.75 -6.57
C LEU A 223 -12.11 2.03 -7.35
N MET A 224 -10.89 2.58 -7.29
CA MET A 224 -10.58 3.86 -7.94
C MET A 224 -9.21 3.79 -8.62
N GLY A 225 -9.07 4.34 -9.82
CA GLY A 225 -7.84 4.23 -10.61
C GLY A 225 -6.62 4.78 -9.87
N LEU A 226 -6.61 6.11 -9.70
CA LEU A 226 -5.66 6.86 -8.89
C LEU A 226 -6.45 7.72 -7.92
N PHE A 227 -6.02 7.79 -6.67
CA PHE A 227 -6.72 8.58 -5.66
C PHE A 227 -5.77 9.22 -4.66
N HIS A 228 -6.20 10.38 -4.17
CA HIS A 228 -5.53 11.11 -3.10
C HIS A 228 -6.10 10.70 -1.73
N PRO A 229 -5.34 10.87 -0.63
CA PRO A 229 -5.84 10.65 0.73
C PRO A 229 -7.13 11.41 1.03
N GLU A 230 -7.30 12.62 0.48
CA GLU A 230 -8.52 13.41 0.61
C GLU A 230 -9.74 12.71 0.00
N THR A 231 -9.58 12.12 -1.19
CA THR A 231 -10.65 11.37 -1.87
C THR A 231 -10.98 10.07 -1.14
N GLU A 232 -9.96 9.36 -0.63
CA GLU A 232 -10.19 8.18 0.22
C GLU A 232 -10.96 8.57 1.49
N THR A 233 -10.54 9.64 2.16
CA THR A 233 -11.21 10.15 3.36
C THR A 233 -12.66 10.52 3.07
N ALA A 234 -12.91 11.22 1.96
CA ALA A 234 -14.26 11.56 1.53
C ALA A 234 -15.11 10.31 1.23
N ALA A 235 -14.56 9.30 0.56
CA ALA A 235 -15.25 8.04 0.32
C ALA A 235 -15.61 7.31 1.62
N ARG A 236 -14.68 7.29 2.60
CA ARG A 236 -14.92 6.70 3.93
C ARG A 236 -16.04 7.39 4.68
N LEU A 237 -16.08 8.73 4.65
CA LEU A 237 -17.17 9.51 5.25
C LEU A 237 -18.53 9.24 4.60
N LEU A 238 -18.54 8.77 3.35
CA LEU A 238 -19.75 8.41 2.61
C LEU A 238 -20.09 6.91 2.68
N GLY A 239 -19.46 6.17 3.61
CA GLY A 239 -19.80 4.77 3.88
C GLY A 239 -19.00 3.73 3.09
N VAL A 240 -17.91 4.11 2.41
CA VAL A 240 -16.97 3.16 1.81
C VAL A 240 -15.98 2.67 2.87
N ASP A 241 -15.98 1.38 3.19
CA ASP A 241 -15.14 0.81 4.25
C ASP A 241 -13.65 0.83 3.91
N THR A 242 -13.31 0.63 2.64
CA THR A 242 -11.92 0.61 2.15
C THR A 242 -11.88 0.99 0.67
N VAL A 243 -10.86 1.75 0.26
CA VAL A 243 -10.61 2.07 -1.14
C VAL A 243 -9.37 1.31 -1.62
N VAL A 244 -9.50 0.61 -2.74
CA VAL A 244 -8.44 -0.16 -3.39
C VAL A 244 -8.16 0.43 -4.77
N SER A 245 -6.88 0.52 -5.15
CA SER A 245 -6.52 1.01 -6.48
C SER A 245 -6.92 -0.01 -7.55
N LYS A 246 -7.48 0.44 -8.67
CA LYS A 246 -7.71 -0.45 -9.84
C LYS A 246 -6.40 -1.01 -10.42
N LEU A 247 -5.28 -0.38 -10.10
CA LEU A 247 -3.94 -0.82 -10.49
C LEU A 247 -3.29 -1.72 -9.44
N ALA A 248 -3.95 -1.97 -8.31
CA ALA A 248 -3.46 -2.89 -7.30
C ALA A 248 -3.48 -4.34 -7.82
N PRO A 249 -2.57 -5.20 -7.33
CA PRO A 249 -2.64 -6.63 -7.61
C PRO A 249 -4.01 -7.21 -7.22
N VAL A 250 -4.48 -8.18 -7.99
CA VAL A 250 -5.77 -8.88 -7.75
C VAL A 250 -5.85 -9.47 -6.33
N GLN A 251 -4.72 -9.89 -5.77
CA GLN A 251 -4.59 -10.41 -4.41
C GLN A 251 -4.88 -9.35 -3.35
N GLU A 252 -4.51 -8.10 -3.58
CA GLU A 252 -4.79 -7.00 -2.66
C GLU A 252 -6.30 -6.72 -2.59
N LEU A 253 -6.97 -6.73 -3.74
CA LEU A 253 -8.43 -6.67 -3.80
C LEU A 253 -9.07 -7.86 -3.08
N PHE A 254 -8.58 -9.08 -3.33
CA PHE A 254 -9.10 -10.26 -2.65
C PHE A 254 -8.97 -10.16 -1.12
N ALA A 255 -7.81 -9.72 -0.63
CA ALA A 255 -7.57 -9.53 0.79
C ALA A 255 -8.48 -8.44 1.40
N ALA A 256 -8.74 -7.35 0.66
CA ALA A 256 -9.70 -6.33 1.07
C ALA A 256 -11.13 -6.89 1.18
N VAL A 257 -11.55 -7.71 0.23
CA VAL A 257 -12.87 -8.36 0.25
C VAL A 257 -13.01 -9.31 1.44
N ILE A 258 -12.03 -10.17 1.68
CA ILE A 258 -12.06 -11.12 2.81
C ILE A 258 -12.13 -10.36 4.15
N ARG A 259 -11.32 -9.31 4.33
CA ARG A 259 -11.38 -8.47 5.54
C ARG A 259 -12.72 -7.78 5.71
N GLY A 260 -13.26 -7.20 4.63
CA GLY A 260 -14.57 -6.52 4.66
C GLY A 260 -15.70 -7.46 5.08
N LEU A 261 -15.66 -8.72 4.63
CA LEU A 261 -16.62 -9.74 5.03
C LEU A 261 -16.47 -10.19 6.50
N GLN A 262 -15.26 -10.20 7.05
CA GLN A 262 -15.00 -10.60 8.45
C GLN A 262 -15.44 -9.55 9.46
N LEU A 263 -15.25 -8.25 9.16
CA LEU A 263 -15.61 -7.15 10.07
C LEU A 263 -17.10 -7.11 10.38
N LYS A 264 -17.96 -7.59 9.47
CA LYS A 264 -19.42 -7.67 9.67
C LYS A 264 -19.90 -8.88 10.49
N VAL A 265 -19.07 -9.91 10.69
CA VAL A 265 -19.45 -11.14 11.43
C VAL A 265 -19.31 -10.94 12.94
N THR A 266 -18.54 -9.95 13.38
CA THR A 266 -18.41 -9.63 14.81
C THR A 266 -19.50 -8.61 15.18
N PRO A 267 -20.52 -8.97 15.97
CA PRO A 267 -21.46 -7.97 16.47
C PRO A 267 -20.67 -6.98 17.32
N GLN A 268 -20.88 -5.68 17.12
CA GLN A 268 -20.51 -4.69 18.13
C GLN A 268 -21.20 -5.12 19.44
N ALA A 269 -20.41 -5.57 20.40
CA ALA A 269 -20.88 -5.71 21.77
C ALA A 269 -21.29 -4.31 22.23
N GLU A 270 -22.58 -4.13 22.47
CA GLU A 270 -23.18 -2.91 22.99
C GLU A 270 -22.42 -2.48 24.27
N HIS A 271 -21.91 -1.25 24.26
CA HIS A 271 -21.43 -0.52 25.43
C HIS A 271 -22.35 0.67 25.68
#